data_AF-A0A939JXZ9-F1
#
_entry.id   AF-A0A939JXZ9-F1
#
_cell.length_a   1.000
_cell.length_b   1.000
_cell.length_c   1.000
_cell.angle_alpha   90.00
_cell.angle_beta   90.00
_cell.angle_gamma   90.00
#
_symmetry.space_group_name_H-M   'P 1'
#
loop_
_entity.id
_entity.type
_entity.pdbx_description
1 polymer ?
#
loop_
_entity_poly.entity_id
_entity_poly.type
_entity_poly.pdbx_seq_one_letter_code
_entity_poly.pdbx_strand_id
1 'polypeptide(L)'
;MKPYLITYNYGQQTHFAYADTAAEARAYAADLLMNNNILASDSLSIVRVDDEQIVFFKAGNLTPDSLYEQPGRMSQVFDRLKALIYGGMTPSAALTHQAI
;
A
#
# COMPACT_ATOMS: atom_id res chain seq x y z
N MET A 1 8.34 -1.09 -19.69
CA MET A 1 7.29 -1.62 -18.79
C MET A 1 6.84 -0.46 -17.91
N LYS A 2 5.55 -0.36 -17.57
CA LYS A 2 5.08 0.72 -16.70
C LYS A 2 5.62 0.50 -15.27
N PRO A 3 6.31 1.47 -14.65
CA PRO A 3 7.07 1.27 -13.41
C PRO A 3 6.20 1.20 -12.15
N TYR A 4 4.90 1.49 -12.21
CA TYR A 4 4.02 1.40 -11.04
C TYR A 4 2.95 0.33 -11.24
N LEU A 5 2.81 -0.56 -10.26
CA LEU A 5 1.76 -1.57 -10.14
C LEU A 5 0.77 -1.14 -9.07
N ILE A 6 -0.51 -1.08 -9.43
CA ILE A 6 -1.63 -0.88 -8.52
C ILE A 6 -2.30 -2.24 -8.29
N THR A 7 -2.54 -2.62 -7.04
CA THR A 7 -3.28 -3.84 -6.69
C THR A 7 -4.43 -3.49 -5.76
N TYR A 8 -5.63 -3.94 -6.08
CA TYR A 8 -6.83 -3.68 -5.28
C TYR A 8 -7.81 -4.84 -5.32
N ASN A 9 -8.73 -4.85 -4.36
CA ASN A 9 -9.84 -5.81 -4.37
C ASN A 9 -11.12 -5.13 -4.84
N TYR A 10 -11.90 -5.86 -5.63
CA TYR A 10 -13.29 -5.53 -5.95
C TYR A 10 -14.13 -6.79 -5.71
N GLY A 11 -14.91 -6.78 -4.62
CA GLY A 11 -15.56 -7.98 -4.12
C GLY A 11 -14.52 -9.03 -3.67
N GLN A 12 -14.59 -10.24 -4.25
CA GLN A 12 -13.67 -11.35 -3.94
C GLN A 12 -12.51 -11.48 -4.95
N GLN A 13 -12.39 -10.53 -5.89
CA GLN A 13 -11.38 -10.58 -6.94
C GLN A 13 -10.30 -9.53 -6.69
N THR A 14 -9.04 -9.95 -6.90
CA THR A 14 -7.89 -9.05 -6.91
C THR A 14 -7.63 -8.59 -8.34
N HIS A 15 -7.49 -7.28 -8.50
CA HIS A 15 -7.25 -6.62 -9.78
C HIS A 15 -5.89 -5.94 -9.78
N PHE A 16 -5.36 -5.77 -10.99
CA PHE A 16 -4.05 -5.17 -11.24
C PHE A 16 -4.18 -4.10 -12.32
N ALA A 17 -3.53 -2.97 -12.10
CA ALA A 17 -3.38 -1.91 -13.10
C ALA A 17 -1.95 -1.37 -13.07
N TYR A 18 -1.56 -0.68 -14.15
CA TYR A 18 -0.21 -0.15 -14.28
C TYR A 18 -0.21 1.33 -14.67
N ALA A 19 0.71 2.10 -14.12
CA ALA A 19 0.86 3.54 -14.36
C ALA A 19 2.31 3.95 -14.63
N ASP A 20 2.50 5.07 -15.32
CA ASP A 20 3.82 5.59 -15.68
C ASP A 20 4.43 6.39 -14.53
N THR A 21 3.59 7.00 -13.67
CA THR A 21 4.03 7.77 -12.50
C THR A 21 3.23 7.42 -11.24
N ALA A 22 3.80 7.71 -10.07
CA ALA A 22 3.09 7.61 -8.79
C ALA A 22 1.85 8.52 -8.73
N ALA A 23 1.90 9.68 -9.37
CA ALA A 23 0.78 10.61 -9.43
C ALA A 23 -0.38 10.03 -10.24
N GLU A 24 -0.09 9.43 -11.40
CA GLU A 24 -1.10 8.73 -12.21
C GLU A 24 -1.69 7.54 -11.46
N ALA A 25 -0.86 6.75 -10.76
CA ALA A 25 -1.34 5.63 -9.97
C ALA A 25 -2.34 6.06 -8.88
N ARG A 26 -2.06 7.19 -8.20
CA ARG A 26 -2.95 7.79 -7.21
C ARG A 26 -4.21 8.35 -7.84
N ALA A 27 -4.11 9.05 -8.97
CA ALA A 27 -5.26 9.58 -9.68
C ALA A 27 -6.19 8.45 -10.15
N TYR A 28 -5.63 7.36 -10.68
CA TYR A 28 -6.37 6.16 -11.04
C TYR A 28 -7.09 5.53 -9.84
N ALA A 29 -6.38 5.37 -8.71
CA ALA A 29 -7.00 4.86 -7.48
C ALA A 29 -8.11 5.77 -6.94
N ALA A 30 -7.96 7.09 -7.05
CA ALA A 30 -8.98 8.05 -6.66
C ALA A 30 -10.24 7.91 -7.53
N ASP A 31 -10.07 7.76 -8.85
CA ASP A 31 -11.18 7.51 -9.76
C ASP A 31 -11.92 6.21 -9.42
N LEU A 32 -11.19 5.13 -9.09
CA LEU A 32 -11.81 3.87 -8.65
C LEU A 32 -12.63 4.02 -7.36
N LEU A 33 -12.17 4.81 -6.38
CA LEU A 33 -12.92 5.12 -5.17
C LEU A 33 -14.16 5.96 -5.46
N MET A 34 -14.04 7.00 -6.31
CA MET A 34 -15.15 7.89 -6.64
C MET A 34 -16.25 7.19 -7.44
N ASN A 35 -15.88 6.18 -8.24
CA ASN A 35 -16.81 5.40 -9.05
C ASN A 35 -17.29 4.10 -8.36
N ASN A 36 -17.00 3.89 -7.06
CA ASN A 36 -17.36 2.68 -6.29
C ASN A 36 -16.82 1.36 -6.85
N ASN A 37 -15.71 1.40 -7.60
CA ASN A 37 -14.99 0.20 -8.06
C ASN A 37 -14.01 -0.33 -7.01
N ILE A 38 -13.73 0.47 -5.98
CA ILE A 38 -13.06 0.07 -4.73
C ILE A 38 -13.88 0.70 -3.60
N LEU A 39 -14.18 -0.07 -2.56
CA LEU A 39 -14.87 0.42 -1.37
C LEU A 39 -13.87 0.93 -0.34
N ALA A 40 -14.34 1.80 0.55
CA ALA A 40 -13.53 2.29 1.66
C ALA A 40 -12.98 1.15 2.54
N SER A 41 -13.65 -0.01 2.60
CA SER A 41 -13.24 -1.20 3.35
C SER A 41 -12.19 -2.06 2.64
N ASP A 42 -11.97 -1.85 1.35
CA ASP A 42 -11.08 -2.70 0.56
C ASP A 42 -9.60 -2.38 0.82
N SER A 43 -8.73 -3.25 0.32
CA SER A 43 -7.28 -3.03 0.35
C SER A 43 -6.79 -2.50 -0.99
N LEU A 44 -5.86 -1.56 -0.94
CA LEU A 44 -5.20 -0.98 -2.10
C LEU A 44 -3.69 -0.85 -1.82
N SER A 45 -2.88 -1.24 -2.79
CA SER A 45 -1.44 -0.98 -2.79
C SER A 45 -1.00 -0.35 -4.12
N ILE A 46 0.03 0.50 -4.03
CA ILE A 46 0.76 1.03 -5.18
C ILE A 46 2.23 0.74 -4.93
N VAL A 47 2.86 0.04 -5.86
CA VAL A 47 4.26 -0.41 -5.77
C VAL A 47 5.03 0.10 -6.97
N ARG A 48 6.21 0.68 -6.75
CA ARG A 48 7.20 0.92 -7.80
C ARG A 48 7.94 -0.40 -8.06
N VAL A 49 7.83 -0.89 -9.27
CA VAL A 49 8.29 -2.23 -9.67
C VAL A 49 9.81 -2.30 -9.71
N ASP A 50 10.48 -1.26 -10.21
CA ASP A 50 11.92 -1.28 -10.48
C ASP A 50 12.78 -1.52 -9.23
N ASP A 51 12.32 -1.10 -8.07
CA ASP A 51 13.01 -1.23 -6.79
C ASP A 51 12.15 -1.86 -5.69
N GLU A 52 11.04 -2.49 -6.08
CA GLU A 52 10.07 -3.15 -5.20
C GLU A 52 9.59 -2.26 -4.04
N GLN A 53 9.59 -0.94 -4.25
CA GLN A 53 9.23 0.03 -3.22
C GLN A 53 7.72 0.22 -3.14
N ILE A 54 7.16 0.07 -1.95
CA ILE A 54 5.75 0.35 -1.70
C ILE A 54 5.57 1.86 -1.53
N VAL A 55 4.83 2.45 -2.48
CA VAL A 55 4.53 3.89 -2.55
C VAL A 55 3.30 4.21 -1.70
N PHE A 56 2.36 3.27 -1.66
CA PHE A 56 1.14 3.37 -0.88
C PHE A 56 0.66 1.97 -0.50
N PHE A 57 0.17 1.82 0.72
CA PHE A 57 -0.56 0.64 1.15
C PHE A 57 -1.57 1.04 2.21
N LYS A 58 -2.83 0.63 2.02
CA LYS A 58 -3.85 0.78 3.04
C LYS A 58 -4.87 -0.36 2.91
N ALA A 59 -5.23 -0.93 4.05
CA ALA A 59 -6.28 -1.94 4.17
C ALA A 59 -7.45 -1.34 4.95
N GLY A 60 -8.53 -1.02 4.25
CA GLY A 60 -9.69 -0.33 4.81
C GLY A 60 -9.45 1.16 5.09
N ASN A 61 -10.53 1.87 5.42
CA ASN A 61 -10.57 3.33 5.57
C ASN A 61 -9.91 4.09 4.40
N LEU A 62 -10.10 3.59 3.17
CA LEU A 62 -9.66 4.27 1.96
C LEU A 62 -10.52 5.51 1.73
N THR A 63 -9.85 6.65 1.63
CA THR A 63 -10.43 7.92 1.22
C THR A 63 -9.57 8.53 0.11
N PRO A 64 -10.13 9.37 -0.77
CA PRO A 64 -9.34 10.06 -1.79
C PRO A 64 -8.15 10.83 -1.18
N ASP A 65 -8.36 11.49 -0.02
CA ASP A 65 -7.30 12.21 0.68
C ASP A 65 -6.16 11.31 1.14
N SER A 66 -6.48 10.10 1.61
CA SER A 66 -5.47 9.16 2.09
C SER A 66 -4.46 8.72 1.03
N LEU A 67 -4.82 8.81 -0.26
CA LEU A 67 -3.91 8.48 -1.37
C LEU A 67 -2.77 9.49 -1.51
N TYR A 68 -2.95 10.71 -1.00
CA TYR A 68 -1.99 11.82 -1.10
C TYR A 68 -1.33 12.14 0.23
N GLU A 69 -1.75 11.52 1.33
CA GLU A 69 -1.03 11.56 2.60
C GLU A 69 0.41 11.10 2.34
N GLN A 70 1.37 11.94 2.74
CA GLN A 70 2.78 11.55 2.70
C GLN A 70 2.95 10.27 3.53
N PRO A 71 3.84 9.33 3.15
CA PRO A 71 4.04 8.08 3.87
C PRO A 71 4.63 8.36 5.27
N GLY A 72 3.79 8.81 6.19
CA GLY A 72 4.07 8.82 7.60
C GLY A 72 3.95 7.38 8.10
N ARG A 73 5.04 6.87 8.70
CA ARG A 73 5.09 5.62 9.47
C ARG A 73 4.93 4.28 8.72
N MET A 74 4.60 4.25 7.43
CA MET A 74 4.46 2.97 6.71
C MET A 74 5.78 2.21 6.50
N SER A 75 6.93 2.89 6.41
CA SER A 75 8.23 2.19 6.39
C SER A 75 8.44 1.37 7.66
N GLN A 76 8.07 1.91 8.83
CA GLN A 76 8.17 1.24 10.12
C GLN A 76 7.24 0.01 10.19
N VAL A 77 6.09 0.04 9.53
CA VAL A 77 5.17 -1.10 9.49
C VAL A 77 5.70 -2.22 8.61
N PHE A 78 6.30 -1.89 7.45
CA PHE A 78 6.91 -2.89 6.58
C PHE A 78 8.21 -3.48 7.16
N ASP A 79 9.03 -2.67 7.83
CA ASP A 79 10.20 -3.17 8.55
C ASP A 79 9.79 -4.14 9.67
N ARG A 80 8.70 -3.83 10.38
CA ARG A 80 8.12 -4.73 11.38
C ARG A 80 7.56 -6.01 10.75
N LEU A 81 6.84 -5.92 9.64
CA LEU A 81 6.34 -7.08 8.90
C LEU A 81 7.46 -7.97 8.36
N LYS A 82 8.53 -7.37 7.81
CA LYS A 82 9.71 -8.11 7.36
C LYS A 82 10.40 -8.82 8.54
N ALA A 83 10.54 -8.15 9.69
CA ALA A 83 11.12 -8.77 10.90
C ALA A 83 10.27 -9.95 11.43
N LEU A 84 8.94 -9.85 11.34
CA LEU A 84 8.02 -10.93 11.74
C LEU A 84 8.07 -12.13 10.78
N ILE A 85 8.06 -11.86 9.47
CA ILE A 85 7.96 -12.90 8.43
C ILE A 85 9.31 -13.56 8.16
N TYR A 86 10.38 -12.78 8.04
CA TYR A 86 11.72 -13.28 7.68
C TYR A 86 12.65 -13.46 8.88
N GLY A 87 12.42 -12.71 9.97
CA GLY A 87 13.25 -12.79 11.17
C GLY A 87 12.77 -13.79 12.22
N GLY A 88 11.58 -14.41 12.04
CA GLY A 88 10.99 -15.31 13.02
C GLY A 88 10.70 -14.65 14.38
N MET A 89 10.67 -13.31 14.43
CA MET A 89 10.51 -12.56 15.67
C MET A 89 9.05 -12.54 16.10
N THR A 90 8.80 -12.51 17.41
CA THR A 90 7.47 -12.27 17.95
C THR A 90 7.12 -10.78 17.88
N PRO A 91 5.83 -10.40 17.85
CA PRO A 91 5.40 -8.99 17.80
C PRO A 91 5.96 -8.11 18.93
N SER A 92 6.24 -8.69 20.09
CA SER A 92 6.87 -8.03 21.23
C SER A 92 8.35 -7.73 21.01
N ALA A 93 9.11 -8.61 20.33
CA ALA A 93 10.52 -8.39 20.04
C ALA A 93 10.75 -7.32 18.96
N ALA A 94 9.82 -7.18 18.01
CA ALA A 94 9.87 -6.14 16.98
C ALA A 94 9.60 -4.72 17.53
N LEU A 95 9.02 -4.59 18.73
CA LEU A 95 8.76 -3.30 19.39
C LEU A 95 10.00 -2.73 20.10
N THR A 96 10.93 -3.58 20.53
CA THR A 96 12.10 -3.17 21.34
C THR A 96 13.28 -2.66 20.50
N HIS A 97 13.36 -3.02 19.22
CA HIS A 97 14.49 -2.68 18.34
C HIS A 97 14.53 -1.22 17.87
N GLN A 98 13.56 -0.38 18.24
CA GLN A 98 13.51 1.05 17.87
C GLN A 98 13.52 2.00 19.09
N ALA A 99 13.81 1.50 20.30
CA ALA A 99 13.91 2.34 21.50
C ALA A 99 15.33 2.86 21.81
N ILE A 100 16.24 2.84 20.82
CA ILE A 100 17.59 3.41 20.90
C ILE A 100 17.84 4.24 19.64
#